data_AF-W2SIB1-F1
#
_entry.id   AF-W2SIB1-F1
#
_cell.length_a   1.000
_cell.length_b   1.000
_cell.length_c   1.000
_cell.angle_alpha   90.00
_cell.angle_beta   90.00
_cell.angle_gamma   90.00
#
_symmetry.space_group_name_H-M   'P 1'
#
loop_
_entity.id
_entity.type
_entity.pdbx_description
1 polymer ?
#
loop_
_entity_poly.entity_id
_entity_poly.type
_entity_poly.pdbx_seq_one_letter_code
_entity_poly.pdbx_strand_id
1 'polypeptide(L)'
;TNITLHALRVEASKVSIIQRKVRLEKYLFKNLGRVKGISNAEDPKQKLFMFDPNLVNEDSHELKEQIEKMIKEYAGDIDLRWEPRTVQITFEDWDLRRILKAVLPKELDFRTVVNKIDGITNEYRNFELDLLAGDADYVTEVTEDGFMMLVLEWVHSFYLL
;
A
#
# COMPACT_ATOMS: atom_id res chain seq x y z
N THR A 1 -1.15 5.47 13.35
CA THR A 1 -0.10 6.51 13.41
C THR A 1 -0.50 7.70 12.57
N ASN A 2 -0.32 8.92 13.08
CA ASN A 2 -0.55 10.14 12.30
C ASN A 2 0.75 10.55 11.62
N ILE A 3 0.68 10.84 10.32
CA ILE A 3 1.80 11.42 9.57
C ILE A 3 1.38 12.76 9.01
N THR A 4 2.31 13.71 8.96
CA THR A 4 2.09 15.03 8.34
C THR A 4 2.77 15.05 6.98
N LEU A 5 1.99 15.27 5.94
CA LEU A 5 2.43 15.36 4.56
C LEU A 5 2.38 16.82 4.10
N HIS A 6 3.35 17.25 3.31
CA HIS A 6 3.23 18.53 2.60
C HIS A 6 2.40 18.30 1.35
N ALA A 7 1.22 18.93 1.30
CA ALA A 7 0.33 18.85 0.17
C ALA A 7 0.43 20.13 -0.68
N LEU A 8 0.40 19.99 -2.00
CA LEU A 8 0.24 21.10 -2.92
C LEU A 8 -1.17 21.10 -3.49
N ARG A 9 -1.86 22.21 -3.29
CA ARG A 9 -3.19 22.45 -3.84
C ARG A 9 -3.09 22.94 -5.27
N VAL A 10 -3.83 22.28 -6.16
CA VAL A 10 -3.84 22.53 -7.60
C VAL A 10 -5.27 22.45 -8.12
N GLU A 11 -5.60 23.24 -9.13
CA GLU A 11 -6.86 23.10 -9.87
C GLU A 11 -7.03 21.71 -10.50
N ALA A 12 -8.22 21.12 -10.32
CA ALA A 12 -8.57 19.80 -10.83
C ALA A 12 -8.43 19.69 -12.36
N SER A 13 -8.72 20.78 -13.09
CA SER A 13 -8.59 20.88 -14.55
C SER A 13 -7.14 20.69 -15.04
N LYS A 14 -6.15 20.99 -14.19
CA LYS A 14 -4.72 20.97 -14.53
C LYS A 14 -4.02 19.68 -14.12
N VAL A 15 -4.66 18.81 -13.35
CA VAL A 15 -4.05 17.56 -12.87
C VAL A 15 -3.57 16.68 -14.02
N SER A 16 -4.38 16.56 -15.08
CA SER A 16 -4.03 15.69 -16.22
C SER A 16 -2.78 16.16 -16.97
N ILE A 17 -2.60 17.48 -17.15
CA ILE A 17 -1.41 18.02 -17.81
C ILE A 17 -0.17 17.88 -16.92
N ILE A 18 -0.32 18.09 -15.61
CA ILE A 18 0.78 17.96 -14.64
C ILE A 18 1.28 16.52 -14.57
N GLN A 19 0.39 15.54 -14.45
CA GLN A 19 0.78 14.12 -14.42
C GLN A 19 1.50 13.70 -15.71
N ARG A 20 1.02 14.15 -16.87
CA ARG A 20 1.60 13.74 -18.17
C ARG A 20 2.93 14.42 -18.48
N LYS A 21 3.10 15.69 -18.10
CA LYS A 21 4.25 16.51 -18.52
C LYS A 21 5.30 16.69 -17.42
N VAL A 22 4.86 16.96 -16.20
CA VAL A 22 5.76 17.27 -15.07
C VAL A 22 6.30 15.99 -14.42
N ARG A 23 5.51 14.91 -14.43
CA ARG A 23 5.88 13.59 -13.90
C ARG A 23 6.30 13.62 -12.43
N LEU A 24 5.43 14.20 -11.59
CA LEU A 24 5.67 14.36 -10.15
C LEU A 24 5.60 13.05 -9.37
N GLU A 25 5.27 11.90 -9.99
CA GLU A 25 5.03 10.63 -9.28
C GLU A 25 6.20 10.18 -8.40
N LYS A 26 7.43 10.57 -8.76
CA LYS A 26 8.64 10.27 -7.98
C LYS A 26 8.76 11.04 -6.66
N TYR A 27 8.06 12.17 -6.53
CA TYR A 27 8.04 13.00 -5.31
C TYR A 27 6.78 12.79 -4.48
N LEU A 28 5.74 12.18 -5.06
CA LEU A 28 4.48 11.94 -4.39
C LEU A 28 4.58 10.78 -3.40
N PHE A 29 3.78 10.87 -2.35
CA PHE A 29 3.59 9.79 -1.40
C PHE A 29 3.10 8.53 -2.14
N LYS A 30 3.80 7.41 -1.96
CA LYS A 30 3.41 6.13 -2.55
C LYS A 30 2.05 5.72 -2.01
N ASN A 31 1.13 5.35 -2.91
CA ASN A 31 -0.20 4.92 -2.51
C ASN A 31 -0.14 3.81 -1.45
N LEU A 32 -0.94 4.00 -0.40
CA LEU A 32 -1.04 3.11 0.75
C LEU A 32 -2.52 2.98 1.10
N GLY A 33 -3.14 1.90 0.62
CA GLY A 33 -4.57 1.64 0.83
C GLY A 33 -5.42 2.81 0.34
N ARG A 34 -6.13 3.45 1.27
CA ARG A 34 -6.98 4.63 0.99
C ARG A 34 -6.18 5.92 0.80
N VAL A 35 -4.95 6.00 1.29
CA VAL A 35 -4.09 7.18 1.21
C VAL A 35 -3.39 7.19 -0.15
N LYS A 36 -3.70 8.18 -0.99
CA LYS A 36 -3.19 8.26 -2.37
C LYS A 36 -2.32 9.49 -2.55
N GLY A 37 -1.26 9.42 -3.36
CA GLY A 37 -0.42 10.58 -3.67
C GLY A 37 -1.17 11.77 -4.29
N ILE A 38 -2.36 11.53 -4.88
CA ILE A 38 -3.28 12.58 -5.31
C ILE A 38 -4.65 12.33 -4.70
N SER A 39 -5.18 13.32 -3.97
CA SER A 39 -6.45 13.24 -3.26
C SER A 39 -7.37 14.43 -3.59
N ASN A 40 -8.64 14.30 -3.22
CA ASN A 40 -9.61 15.38 -3.36
C ASN A 40 -9.35 16.45 -2.28
N ALA A 41 -9.39 17.72 -2.67
CA ALA A 41 -9.49 18.80 -1.69
C ALA A 41 -10.95 18.92 -1.19
N GLU A 42 -11.18 19.81 -0.23
CA GLU A 42 -12.52 20.17 0.23
C GLU A 42 -13.35 20.80 -0.90
N ASP A 43 -12.73 21.66 -1.71
CA ASP A 43 -13.31 22.17 -2.94
C ASP A 43 -13.18 21.12 -4.07
N PRO A 44 -14.29 20.66 -4.68
CA PRO A 44 -14.26 19.75 -5.83
C PRO A 44 -13.45 20.25 -7.03
N LYS A 45 -13.27 21.57 -7.16
CA LYS A 45 -12.44 22.18 -8.20
C LYS A 45 -10.95 22.08 -7.92
N GLN A 46 -10.56 21.62 -6.74
CA GLN A 46 -9.18 21.52 -6.30
C GLN A 46 -8.80 20.08 -5.95
N LYS A 47 -7.52 19.79 -6.14
CA LYS A 47 -6.90 18.50 -5.82
C LYS A 47 -5.65 18.76 -5.01
N LEU A 48 -5.29 17.78 -4.19
CA LEU A 48 -4.11 17.81 -3.35
C LEU A 48 -3.11 16.80 -3.86
N PHE A 49 -1.91 17.28 -4.20
CA PHE A 49 -0.75 16.46 -4.46
C PHE A 49 -0.02 16.27 -3.14
N MET A 50 -0.08 15.07 -2.56
CA MET A 50 0.55 14.76 -1.28
C MET A 50 1.96 14.24 -1.52
N PHE A 51 2.96 14.97 -1.03
CA PHE A 51 4.37 14.65 -1.26
C PHE A 51 4.92 13.70 -0.19
N ASP A 52 5.91 12.89 -0.57
CA ASP A 52 6.61 12.00 0.35
C ASP A 52 7.36 12.84 1.40
N PRO A 53 7.13 12.63 2.70
CA PRO A 53 7.72 13.44 3.76
C PRO A 53 9.25 13.27 3.87
N ASN A 54 9.80 12.18 3.31
CA ASN A 54 11.26 11.98 3.25
C ASN A 54 11.91 12.77 2.11
N LEU A 55 11.12 13.23 1.13
CA LEU A 55 11.61 13.99 -0.02
C LEU A 55 11.25 15.47 0.08
N VAL A 56 10.02 15.78 0.52
CA VAL A 56 9.51 17.15 0.67
C VAL A 56 9.02 17.34 2.10
N ASN A 57 9.82 18.05 2.88
CA ASN A 57 9.52 18.44 4.25
C ASN A 57 9.43 19.97 4.37
N GLU A 58 9.37 20.49 5.60
CA GLU A 58 9.26 21.92 5.87
C GLU A 58 10.45 22.69 5.26
N ASP A 59 11.68 22.21 5.52
CA ASP A 59 12.95 22.81 5.11
C ASP A 59 13.28 22.67 3.61
N SER A 60 12.48 21.91 2.85
CA SER A 60 12.71 21.63 1.43
C SER A 60 12.33 22.80 0.51
N HIS A 61 12.73 24.04 0.85
CA HIS A 61 12.35 25.26 0.13
C HIS A 61 12.75 25.23 -1.35
N GLU A 62 14.01 24.87 -1.66
CA GLU A 62 14.51 24.82 -3.05
C GLU A 62 13.74 23.81 -3.91
N LEU A 63 13.41 22.65 -3.35
CA LEU A 63 12.67 21.61 -4.07
C LEU A 63 11.20 22.03 -4.29
N LYS A 64 10.56 22.67 -3.31
CA LYS A 64 9.21 23.22 -3.45
C LYS A 64 9.16 24.26 -4.56
N GLU A 65 10.11 25.18 -4.59
CA GLU A 65 10.23 26.19 -5.65
C GLU A 65 10.48 25.55 -7.03
N GLN A 66 11.34 24.54 -7.11
CA GLN A 66 11.58 23.80 -8.34
C GLN A 66 10.29 23.13 -8.84
N ILE A 67 9.54 22.47 -7.96
CA ILE A 67 8.25 21.84 -8.29
C ILE A 67 7.26 22.87 -8.82
N GLU A 68 7.13 24.01 -8.15
CA GLU A 68 6.25 25.09 -8.61
C GLU A 68 6.65 25.61 -9.99
N LYS A 69 7.95 25.84 -10.22
CA LYS A 69 8.45 26.30 -11.51
C LYS A 69 8.13 25.30 -12.62
N MET A 70 8.38 24.01 -12.38
CA MET A 70 8.06 22.96 -13.35
C MET A 70 6.55 22.90 -13.64
N ILE A 71 5.71 23.06 -12.61
CA ILE A 71 4.25 23.07 -12.83
C ILE A 71 3.83 24.30 -13.65
N LYS A 72 4.32 25.50 -13.29
CA LYS A 72 3.98 26.76 -13.98
C LYS A 72 4.41 26.75 -15.45
N GLU A 73 5.53 26.11 -15.78
CA GLU A 73 6.03 25.97 -17.15
C GLU A 73 5.02 25.24 -18.07
N TYR A 74 4.32 24.21 -17.57
CA TYR A 74 3.40 23.40 -18.38
C TYR A 74 1.92 23.75 -18.16
N ALA A 75 1.52 24.12 -16.95
CA ALA A 75 0.12 24.36 -16.59
C ALA A 75 -0.31 25.84 -16.76
N GLY A 76 0.66 26.74 -16.99
CA GLY A 76 0.48 28.19 -17.07
C GLY A 76 0.55 28.85 -15.69
N ASP A 77 0.14 30.12 -15.64
CA ASP A 77 0.01 30.85 -14.38
C ASP A 77 -1.18 30.30 -13.59
N ILE A 78 -0.88 29.48 -12.57
CA ILE A 78 -1.86 28.85 -11.70
C ILE A 78 -1.50 29.12 -10.25
N ASP A 79 -2.54 29.28 -9.42
CA ASP A 79 -2.37 29.46 -7.98
C ASP A 79 -1.97 28.11 -7.34
N LEU A 80 -0.76 28.09 -6.79
CA LEU A 80 -0.15 26.93 -6.14
C LEU A 80 0.02 27.25 -4.66
N ARG A 81 -0.61 26.45 -3.80
CA ARG A 81 -0.55 26.65 -2.34
C ARG A 81 -0.11 25.38 -1.64
N TRP A 82 0.99 25.49 -0.90
CA TRP A 82 1.45 24.44 -0.01
C TRP A 82 0.68 24.48 1.30
N GLU A 83 0.26 23.31 1.77
CA GLU A 83 -0.39 23.16 3.07
C GLU A 83 0.04 21.86 3.75
N PRO A 84 0.28 21.85 5.07
CA PRO A 84 0.48 20.62 5.80
C PRO A 84 -0.85 19.86 5.90
N ARG A 85 -0.83 18.57 5.59
CA ARG A 85 -1.97 17.68 5.73
C ARG A 85 -1.62 16.51 6.62
N THR A 86 -2.24 16.46 7.79
CA THR A 86 -2.16 15.28 8.65
C THR A 86 -3.09 14.20 8.14
N VAL A 87 -2.53 13.01 7.94
CA VAL A 87 -3.24 11.80 7.53
C VAL A 87 -3.04 10.74 8.60
N GLN A 88 -4.14 10.12 9.02
CA GLN A 88 -4.10 8.98 9.92
C GLN A 88 -3.90 7.71 9.09
N ILE A 89 -2.76 7.05 9.30
CA ILE A 89 -2.48 5.73 8.75
C ILE A 89 -2.77 4.69 9.82
N THR A 90 -3.56 3.69 9.45
CA THR A 90 -3.93 2.53 10.25
C THR A 90 -3.32 1.27 9.65
N PHE A 91 -3.37 0.14 10.36
CA PHE A 91 -2.87 -1.14 9.83
C PHE A 91 -3.65 -1.59 8.60
N GLU A 92 -4.95 -1.30 8.53
CA GLU A 92 -5.84 -1.62 7.40
C GLU A 92 -5.45 -0.90 6.10
N ASP A 93 -4.68 0.18 6.19
CA ASP A 93 -4.17 0.90 5.01
C ASP A 93 -3.01 0.15 4.33
N TRP A 94 -2.41 -0.81 5.02
CA TRP A 94 -1.31 -1.60 4.50
C TRP A 94 -1.82 -2.92 3.94
N ASP A 95 -1.34 -3.25 2.75
CA ASP A 95 -1.49 -4.60 2.22
C ASP A 95 -0.78 -5.60 3.15
N LEU A 96 -1.51 -6.61 3.63
CA LEU A 96 -0.97 -7.58 4.59
C LEU A 96 0.24 -8.33 4.01
N ARG A 97 0.22 -8.65 2.71
CA ARG A 97 1.36 -9.27 2.04
C ARG A 97 2.59 -8.37 2.08
N ARG A 98 2.43 -7.06 1.87
CA ARG A 98 3.52 -6.08 2.03
C ARG A 98 4.05 -6.01 3.46
N ILE A 99 3.17 -6.07 4.46
CA ILE A 99 3.59 -6.10 5.87
C ILE A 99 4.45 -7.33 6.14
N LEU A 100 3.95 -8.52 5.78
CA LEU A 100 4.65 -9.78 6.00
C LEU A 100 6.01 -9.82 5.29
N LYS A 101 6.09 -9.35 4.04
CA LYS A 101 7.37 -9.22 3.33
C LYS A 101 8.37 -8.28 4.00
N ALA A 102 7.92 -7.33 4.82
CA ALA A 102 8.80 -6.40 5.52
C ALA A 102 9.37 -7.00 6.83
N VAL A 103 8.66 -7.96 7.45
CA VAL A 103 9.11 -8.64 8.70
C VAL A 103 9.75 -10.00 8.46
N LEU A 104 9.40 -10.70 7.38
CA LEU A 104 9.99 -11.99 7.03
C LEU A 104 11.40 -11.81 6.44
N PRO A 105 12.30 -12.81 6.61
CA PRO A 105 13.56 -12.86 5.89
C PRO A 105 13.36 -12.77 4.38
N LYS A 106 14.28 -12.14 3.66
CA LYS A 106 14.14 -11.90 2.20
C LYS A 106 14.14 -13.17 1.38
N GLU A 107 14.73 -14.23 1.93
CA GLU A 107 14.87 -15.55 1.33
C GLU A 107 13.59 -16.37 1.48
N LEU A 108 12.68 -15.96 2.36
CA LEU A 108 11.42 -16.64 2.62
C LEU A 108 10.30 -15.99 1.78
N ASP A 109 9.76 -16.77 0.85
CA ASP A 109 8.58 -16.37 0.08
C ASP A 109 7.35 -17.14 0.56
N PHE A 110 6.18 -16.59 0.26
CA PHE A 110 4.91 -17.20 0.63
C PHE A 110 3.87 -16.95 -0.46
N ARG A 111 3.09 -18.00 -0.74
CA ARG A 111 1.94 -17.94 -1.65
C ARG A 111 0.66 -17.53 -0.92
N THR A 112 0.42 -18.13 0.24
CA THR A 112 -0.84 -18.06 0.97
C THR A 112 -0.59 -17.85 2.45
N VAL A 113 -1.35 -16.96 3.08
CA VAL A 113 -1.29 -16.65 4.51
C VAL A 113 -2.67 -16.87 5.08
N VAL A 114 -2.75 -17.65 6.16
CA VAL A 114 -4.00 -17.98 6.83
C VAL A 114 -3.95 -17.63 8.30
N ASN A 115 -5.10 -17.28 8.86
CA ASN A 115 -5.32 -17.30 10.30
C ASN A 115 -5.80 -18.69 10.69
N LYS A 116 -5.17 -19.31 11.69
CA LYS A 116 -5.62 -20.58 12.24
C LYS A 116 -6.66 -20.29 13.32
N ILE A 117 -7.89 -20.75 13.11
CA ILE A 117 -8.95 -20.54 14.09
C ILE A 117 -8.82 -21.60 15.19
N ASP A 118 -8.72 -21.13 16.44
CA ASP A 118 -8.63 -22.01 17.61
C ASP A 118 -10.01 -22.60 17.93
N GLY A 119 -10.19 -23.85 17.51
CA GLY A 119 -11.40 -24.63 17.77
C GLY A 119 -11.42 -25.88 16.93
N ILE A 120 -11.28 -27.05 17.56
CA ILE A 120 -11.50 -28.33 16.89
C ILE A 120 -12.93 -28.75 17.22
N THR A 121 -13.86 -28.40 16.35
CA THR A 121 -15.31 -28.60 16.58
C THR A 121 -15.91 -29.73 15.75
N ASN A 122 -15.19 -30.25 14.75
CA ASN A 122 -15.67 -31.31 13.86
C ASN A 122 -15.08 -32.70 14.22
N GLU A 123 -15.80 -33.75 13.83
CA GLU A 123 -15.46 -35.15 14.12
C GLU A 123 -14.10 -35.58 13.52
N TYR A 124 -13.68 -34.90 12.46
CA TYR A 124 -12.46 -35.20 11.71
C TYR A 124 -11.22 -34.45 12.20
N ARG A 125 -11.37 -33.59 13.23
CA ARG A 125 -10.32 -32.76 13.81
C ARG A 125 -9.59 -31.84 12.82
N ASN A 126 -10.29 -31.34 11.81
CA ASN A 126 -9.73 -30.37 10.87
C ASN A 126 -9.72 -28.96 11.48
N PHE A 127 -8.71 -28.17 11.13
CA PHE A 127 -8.62 -26.77 11.54
C PHE A 127 -9.38 -25.90 10.55
N GLU A 128 -10.21 -25.00 11.05
CA GLU A 128 -10.77 -23.94 10.22
C GLU A 128 -9.69 -22.88 9.98
N LEU A 129 -9.57 -22.46 8.72
CA LEU A 129 -8.59 -21.47 8.27
C LEU A 129 -9.33 -20.29 7.65
N ASP A 130 -8.93 -19.07 8.02
CA ASP A 130 -9.36 -17.84 7.36
C ASP A 130 -8.25 -17.31 6.47
N LEU A 131 -8.55 -17.00 5.21
CA LEU A 131 -7.56 -16.54 4.24
C LEU A 131 -7.24 -15.07 4.50
N LEU A 132 -5.99 -14.78 4.86
CA LEU A 132 -5.54 -13.42 5.15
C LEU A 132 -4.85 -12.76 3.96
N ALA A 133 -4.08 -13.51 3.16
CA ALA A 133 -3.42 -13.00 1.96
C ALA A 133 -3.08 -14.12 0.96
N GLY A 134 -3.04 -13.79 -0.32
CA GLY A 134 -2.67 -14.72 -1.39
C GLY A 134 -3.84 -15.50 -1.97
N ASP A 135 -3.53 -16.59 -2.68
CA ASP A 135 -4.53 -17.45 -3.30
C ASP A 135 -5.11 -18.45 -2.29
N ALA A 136 -6.39 -18.79 -2.44
CA ALA A 136 -7.08 -19.83 -1.66
C ALA A 136 -6.63 -21.25 -2.07
N ASP A 137 -5.31 -21.46 -2.08
CA ASP A 137 -4.66 -22.72 -2.41
C ASP A 137 -3.87 -23.19 -1.18
N TYR A 138 -4.45 -24.16 -0.48
CA TYR A 138 -3.95 -24.69 0.78
C TYR A 138 -3.14 -25.98 0.62
N VAL A 139 -2.84 -26.38 -0.63
CA VAL A 139 -2.01 -27.54 -0.92
C VAL A 139 -0.55 -27.11 -0.97
N THR A 140 0.29 -27.75 -0.17
CA THR A 140 1.74 -27.49 -0.16
C THR A 140 2.53 -28.76 0.10
N GLU A 141 3.78 -28.78 -0.35
CA GLU A 141 4.74 -29.84 -0.03
C GLU A 141 5.64 -29.32 1.09
N VAL A 142 5.81 -30.12 2.15
CA VAL A 142 6.71 -29.81 3.26
C VAL A 142 7.84 -30.83 3.24
N THR A 143 9.07 -30.35 3.27
CA THR A 143 10.23 -31.23 3.48
C THR A 143 10.74 -31.05 4.91
N GLU A 144 10.66 -32.09 5.71
CA GLU A 144 11.17 -32.10 7.09
C GLU A 144 12.12 -33.30 7.23
N ASP A 145 13.34 -33.06 7.72
CA ASP A 145 14.39 -34.07 7.88
C ASP A 145 14.69 -34.93 6.64
N GLY A 146 14.55 -34.35 5.44
CA GLY A 146 14.78 -35.03 4.15
C GLY A 146 13.61 -35.87 3.65
N PHE A 147 12.49 -35.90 4.36
CA PHE A 147 11.24 -36.50 3.92
C PHE A 147 10.32 -35.44 3.34
N MET A 148 9.91 -35.62 2.07
CA MET A 148 8.91 -34.80 1.42
C MET A 148 7.51 -35.33 1.74
N MET A 149 6.72 -34.52 2.43
CA MET A 149 5.32 -34.78 2.77
C MET A 149 4.43 -33.85 1.94
N LEU A 150 3.52 -34.43 1.16
CA LEU A 150 2.43 -33.67 0.56
C LEU A 150 1.42 -33.34 1.65
N VAL A 151 1.29 -32.07 1.99
CA VAL A 151 0.25 -31.58 2.89
C VAL A 151 -0.94 -31.17 2.01
N LEU A 152 -1.77 -32.17 1.71
CA LEU A 152 -3.07 -31.98 1.08
C LEU A 152 -4.10 -31.66 2.16
N GLU A 153 -4.77 -30.53 2.00
CA GLU A 153 -6.04 -30.15 2.65
C GLU A 153 -6.07 -30.18 4.19
N TRP A 154 -5.88 -29.00 4.79
CA TRP A 154 -6.33 -28.74 6.16
C TRP A 154 -7.86 -28.58 6.28
N VAL A 155 -8.61 -28.65 5.17
CA VAL A 155 -10.04 -28.30 5.07
C VAL A 155 -10.93 -29.47 4.63
N HIS A 156 -10.43 -30.46 3.88
CA HIS A 156 -11.20 -31.64 3.45
C HIS A 156 -10.31 -32.90 3.46
N SER A 157 -10.93 -34.08 3.55
CA SER A 157 -10.36 -35.32 4.08
C SER A 157 -9.11 -35.88 3.38
N PHE A 158 -8.27 -36.54 4.18
CA PHE A 158 -7.34 -37.59 3.74
C PHE A 158 -8.05 -38.66 2.89
N TYR A 159 -7.53 -38.97 1.70
CA TYR A 159 -7.70 -40.27 1.07
C TYR A 159 -6.54 -41.19 1.47
N LEU A 160 -6.86 -42.34 2.07
CA LEU A 160 -5.93 -43.45 2.27
C LEU A 160 -5.57 -44.08 0.91
N LEU A 161 -4.27 -44.29 0.68
CA LEU A 161 -3.75 -45.38 -0.15
C LEU A 161 -2.77 -46.20 0.69
#